data_AF-A0A8H3BL40-F1
#
_entry.id   AF-A0A8H3BL40-F1
#
_cell.length_a   1.000
_cell.length_b   1.000
_cell.length_c   1.000
_cell.angle_alpha   90.00
_cell.angle_beta   90.00
_cell.angle_gamma   90.00
#
_symmetry.space_group_name_H-M   'P 1'
#
loop_
_entity.id
_entity.type
_entity.pdbx_description
1 polymer ?
#
loop_
_entity_poly.entity_id
_entity_poly.type
_entity_poly.pdbx_seq_one_letter_code
_entity_poly.pdbx_strand_id
1 'polypeptide(L)'
;MQQFASTEGESGVFSVTNMVTAIGSHIESLDETRKGLEKAKREAEIESQDAKQAKEKAMSQLEESRQDTQESLRQVATLERQMMEQTNRIVELSRSESSGMANIQSTSAELNQIMSVLIALWAVLPSAEGRAAKLSSTHQNRDPLAPHVLGSPRTLRPANAPPLISDADVKSLRQLYDPNGPFLSPPPPGKFSIDAFNAKVRALVADDRAIIERLIKFATTHELLKTNAEKAQKLAQESTISLKTYQDQVQTLEERNNTMAARQTGLTSVTNDGSLGWARRIEELEQIQAGYEELLEIKAQLEIDAARQAEVCANLTEANNTLSASALSLANESSTSVVAARAKLETEATALKKKSDELEAELDRVRGAEQSQRIALLDELNTMQTENTNLRNQIRALQPK
;
A
#
# COMPACT_ATOMS: atom_id res chain seq x y z
N MET A 1 43.39 37.14 -15.31
CA MET A 1 44.24 35.95 -15.54
C MET A 1 43.80 34.82 -14.63
N GLN A 2 42.87 33.99 -15.10
CA GLN A 2 42.79 32.56 -14.77
C GLN A 2 41.85 31.92 -15.79
N GLN A 3 42.14 30.66 -16.10
CA GLN A 3 42.08 30.09 -17.45
C GLN A 3 40.67 29.82 -17.98
N PHE A 4 40.52 30.15 -19.27
CA PHE A 4 39.55 29.54 -20.18
C PHE A 4 39.84 28.04 -20.29
N ALA A 5 38.84 27.21 -20.02
CA ALA A 5 38.78 25.84 -20.52
C ALA A 5 37.47 25.71 -21.30
N SER A 6 37.59 25.91 -22.61
CA SER A 6 36.55 25.65 -23.59
C SER A 6 36.26 24.14 -23.60
N THR A 7 35.03 23.76 -23.26
CA THR A 7 34.46 22.47 -23.64
C THR A 7 33.39 22.73 -24.68
N GLU A 8 33.84 23.05 -25.89
CA GLU A 8 33.03 22.89 -27.09
C GLU A 8 33.28 21.48 -27.64
N GLY A 9 32.20 20.76 -27.96
CA GLY A 9 32.24 19.67 -28.93
C GLY A 9 32.25 18.25 -28.39
N GLU A 10 31.20 17.82 -27.70
CA GLU A 10 30.76 16.42 -27.79
C GLU A 10 29.42 16.37 -28.51
N SER A 11 29.51 16.57 -29.82
CA SER A 11 28.51 16.07 -30.77
C SER A 11 28.31 14.58 -30.53
N GLY A 12 27.05 14.15 -30.47
CA GLY A 12 26.64 12.79 -30.13
C GLY A 12 27.44 11.72 -30.88
N VAL A 13 28.41 11.12 -30.20
CA VAL A 13 29.03 9.89 -30.66
C VAL A 13 28.06 8.78 -30.28
N PHE A 14 27.36 8.27 -31.29
CA PHE A 14 26.63 7.01 -31.20
C PHE A 14 27.64 5.89 -30.97
N SER A 15 28.04 5.74 -29.71
CA SER A 15 29.13 4.87 -29.29
C SER A 15 28.58 3.48 -29.05
N VAL A 16 29.15 2.48 -29.74
CA VAL A 16 28.83 1.05 -29.54
C VAL A 16 28.95 0.69 -28.05
N THR A 17 29.87 1.32 -27.33
CA THR A 17 30.05 1.16 -25.89
C THR A 17 28.81 1.56 -25.10
N ASN A 18 28.17 2.69 -25.43
CA ASN A 18 26.94 3.15 -24.75
C ASN A 18 25.77 2.21 -25.02
N MET A 19 25.68 1.65 -26.23
CA MET A 19 24.66 0.68 -26.59
C MET A 19 24.87 -0.65 -25.85
N VAL A 20 26.12 -1.12 -25.74
CA VAL A 20 26.47 -2.33 -24.97
C VAL A 20 26.16 -2.14 -23.48
N THR A 21 26.44 -0.96 -22.92
CA THR A 21 26.08 -0.64 -21.52
C THR A 21 24.56 -0.58 -21.31
N ALA A 22 23.81 0.04 -22.24
CA ALA A 22 22.36 0.08 -22.19
C ALA A 22 21.72 -1.32 -22.31
N ILE A 23 22.25 -2.17 -23.21
CA ILE A 23 21.83 -3.57 -23.34
C ILE A 23 22.17 -4.36 -22.06
N GLY A 24 23.35 -4.15 -21.48
CA GLY A 24 23.74 -4.75 -20.20
C GLY A 24 22.78 -4.40 -19.07
N SER A 25 22.46 -3.11 -18.92
CA SER A 25 21.49 -2.63 -17.93
C SER A 25 20.08 -3.17 -18.18
N HIS A 26 19.65 -3.28 -19.44
CA HIS A 26 18.36 -3.87 -19.77
C HIS A 26 18.29 -5.37 -19.46
N ILE A 27 19.37 -6.12 -19.72
CA ILE A 27 19.48 -7.54 -19.37
C ILE A 27 19.43 -7.71 -17.84
N GLU A 28 20.11 -6.85 -17.09
CA GLU A 28 20.09 -6.86 -15.63
C GLU A 28 18.69 -6.56 -15.07
N SER A 29 18.00 -5.57 -15.64
CA SER A 29 16.59 -5.28 -15.33
C SER A 29 15.65 -6.45 -15.66
N LEU A 30 15.88 -7.14 -16.77
CA LEU A 30 15.13 -8.35 -17.13
C LEU A 30 15.41 -9.51 -16.17
N ASP A 31 16.63 -9.65 -15.66
CA ASP A 31 16.96 -10.68 -14.67
C ASP A 31 16.36 -10.37 -13.29
N GLU A 32 16.34 -9.11 -12.88
CA GLU A 32 15.66 -8.66 -11.65
C GLU A 32 14.14 -8.88 -11.73
N THR A 33 13.51 -8.48 -12.84
CA THR A 33 12.07 -8.71 -13.04
C THR A 33 11.74 -10.19 -13.07
N ARG A 34 12.58 -11.02 -13.72
CA ARG A 34 12.44 -12.49 -13.70
C ARG A 34 12.54 -13.06 -12.28
N LYS A 35 13.53 -12.63 -11.48
CA LYS A 35 13.67 -13.06 -10.07
C LYS A 35 12.47 -12.63 -9.23
N GLY A 36 11.97 -11.41 -9.43
CA GLY A 36 10.77 -10.92 -8.77
C GLY A 36 9.53 -11.76 -9.11
N LEU A 37 9.38 -12.13 -10.38
CA LEU A 37 8.24 -12.94 -10.85
C LEU A 37 8.31 -14.38 -10.34
N GLU A 38 9.51 -14.98 -10.27
CA GLU A 38 9.70 -16.29 -9.63
C GLU A 38 9.37 -16.27 -8.13
N LYS A 39 9.75 -15.18 -7.44
CA LYS A 39 9.44 -15.02 -6.01
C LYS A 39 7.93 -14.90 -5.79
N ALA A 40 7.27 -14.03 -6.55
CA ALA A 40 5.82 -13.85 -6.49
C ALA A 40 5.06 -15.15 -6.84
N LYS A 41 5.57 -15.92 -7.81
CA LYS A 41 5.00 -17.24 -8.13
C LYS A 41 5.10 -18.22 -6.96
N ARG A 42 6.26 -18.31 -6.29
CA ARG A 42 6.43 -19.18 -5.11
C ARG A 42 5.52 -18.75 -3.96
N GLU A 43 5.41 -17.44 -3.71
CA GLU A 43 4.51 -16.90 -2.67
C GLU A 43 3.04 -17.24 -2.97
N ALA A 44 2.60 -17.10 -4.21
CA ALA A 44 1.24 -17.47 -4.63
C ALA A 44 0.98 -18.98 -4.54
N GLU A 45 1.97 -19.83 -4.83
CA GLU A 45 1.84 -21.28 -4.65
C GLU A 45 1.71 -21.66 -3.17
N ILE A 46 2.46 -21.01 -2.27
CA ILE A 46 2.36 -21.23 -0.82
C ILE A 46 1.00 -20.77 -0.31
N GLU A 47 0.55 -19.57 -0.67
CA GLU A 47 -0.76 -19.05 -0.26
C GLU A 47 -1.91 -19.94 -0.77
N SER A 48 -1.80 -20.46 -2.00
CA SER A 48 -2.77 -21.42 -2.53
C SER A 48 -2.78 -22.75 -1.77
N GLN A 49 -1.62 -23.24 -1.29
CA GLN A 49 -1.55 -24.45 -0.48
C GLN A 49 -2.14 -24.22 0.91
N ASP A 50 -1.83 -23.10 1.55
CA ASP A 50 -2.36 -22.75 2.87
C ASP A 50 -3.88 -22.56 2.82
N ALA A 51 -4.41 -21.90 1.79
CA ALA A 51 -5.85 -21.76 1.57
C ALA A 51 -6.53 -23.13 1.40
N LYS A 52 -5.88 -24.07 0.70
CA LYS A 52 -6.39 -25.43 0.54
C LYS A 52 -6.42 -26.18 1.87
N GLN A 53 -5.36 -26.09 2.67
CA GLN A 53 -5.30 -26.72 4.00
C GLN A 53 -6.31 -26.11 4.97
N ALA A 54 -6.51 -24.79 4.94
CA ALA A 54 -7.51 -24.11 5.76
C ALA A 54 -8.94 -24.57 5.39
N LYS A 55 -9.23 -24.69 4.09
CA LYS A 55 -10.51 -25.22 3.61
C LYS A 55 -10.74 -26.67 4.04
N GLU A 56 -9.72 -27.51 3.97
CA GLU A 56 -9.80 -28.91 4.40
C GLU A 56 -10.06 -29.03 5.92
N LYS A 57 -9.36 -28.24 6.74
CA LYS A 57 -9.62 -28.15 8.18
C LYS A 57 -11.04 -27.69 8.50
N ALA A 58 -11.53 -26.65 7.83
CA ALA A 58 -12.89 -26.15 8.02
C ALA A 58 -13.95 -27.20 7.62
N MET A 59 -13.70 -27.95 6.54
CA MET A 59 -14.59 -29.04 6.11
C MET A 59 -14.60 -30.18 7.13
N SER A 60 -13.45 -30.55 7.69
CA SER A 60 -13.35 -31.56 8.75
C SER A 60 -14.12 -31.15 10.01
N GLN A 61 -14.00 -29.90 10.43
CA GLN A 61 -14.73 -29.37 11.59
C GLN A 61 -16.24 -29.33 11.37
N LEU A 62 -16.68 -29.03 10.14
CA LEU A 62 -18.10 -29.05 9.81
C LEU A 62 -18.68 -30.48 9.87
N GLU A 63 -17.95 -31.48 9.39
CA GLU A 63 -18.40 -32.87 9.47
C GLU A 63 -18.40 -33.39 10.91
N GLU A 64 -17.40 -33.02 11.72
CA GLU A 64 -17.37 -33.33 13.17
C GLU A 64 -18.58 -32.72 13.90
N SER A 65 -18.87 -31.44 13.68
CA SER A 65 -20.05 -30.78 14.26
C SER A 65 -21.37 -31.44 13.81
N ARG A 66 -21.44 -31.92 12.57
CA ARG A 66 -22.59 -32.65 12.05
C ARG A 66 -22.75 -34.01 12.73
N GLN A 67 -21.66 -34.72 12.99
CA GLN A 67 -21.65 -35.97 13.75
C GLN A 67 -22.09 -35.74 15.20
N ASP A 68 -21.54 -34.73 15.89
CA ASP A 68 -21.92 -34.38 17.26
C ASP A 68 -23.41 -34.05 17.37
N THR A 69 -23.95 -33.30 16.40
CA THR A 69 -25.38 -32.99 16.35
C THR A 69 -26.22 -34.26 16.20
N GLN A 70 -25.78 -35.20 15.36
CA GLN A 70 -26.47 -36.46 15.15
C GLN A 70 -26.40 -37.37 16.39
N GLU A 71 -25.27 -37.40 17.10
CA GLU A 71 -25.13 -38.12 18.36
C GLU A 71 -25.97 -37.51 19.47
N SER A 72 -26.00 -36.19 19.58
CA SER A 72 -26.85 -35.47 20.53
C SER A 72 -28.33 -35.80 20.31
N LEU A 73 -28.80 -35.78 19.06
CA LEU A 73 -30.18 -36.17 18.72
C LEU A 73 -30.49 -37.62 19.13
N ARG A 74 -29.55 -38.56 18.96
CA ARG A 74 -29.72 -39.95 19.41
C ARG A 74 -29.81 -40.05 20.94
N GLN A 75 -29.00 -39.29 21.66
CA GLN A 75 -29.02 -39.25 23.13
C GLN A 75 -30.36 -38.68 23.64
N VAL A 76 -30.85 -37.60 23.03
CA VAL A 76 -32.15 -37.01 23.35
C VAL A 76 -33.28 -38.01 23.14
N ALA A 77 -33.33 -38.69 21.99
CA ALA A 77 -34.34 -39.72 21.72
C ALA A 77 -34.31 -40.88 22.73
N THR A 78 -33.12 -41.20 23.26
CA THR A 78 -32.95 -42.25 24.28
C THR A 78 -33.46 -41.79 25.65
N LEU A 79 -33.15 -40.56 26.06
CA LEU A 79 -33.60 -39.97 27.31
C LEU A 79 -35.13 -39.78 27.33
N GLU A 80 -35.72 -39.33 26.23
CA GLU A 80 -37.18 -39.21 26.10
C GLU A 80 -37.89 -40.55 26.32
N ARG A 81 -37.34 -41.64 25.80
CA ARG A 81 -37.88 -43.00 26.01
C ARG A 81 -37.82 -43.41 27.49
N GLN A 82 -36.70 -43.17 28.16
CA GLN A 82 -36.53 -43.50 29.58
C GLN A 82 -37.49 -42.71 30.48
N MET A 83 -37.69 -41.42 30.17
CA MET A 83 -38.63 -40.56 30.89
C MET A 83 -40.09 -41.03 30.76
N MET A 84 -40.48 -41.50 29.57
CA MET A 84 -41.81 -42.04 29.33
C MET A 84 -42.07 -43.32 30.14
N GLU A 85 -41.07 -44.21 30.22
CA GLU A 85 -41.15 -45.45 31.01
C GLU A 85 -41.26 -45.18 32.53
N GLN A 86 -40.51 -44.20 33.06
CA GLN A 86 -40.59 -43.82 34.47
C GLN A 86 -41.95 -43.23 34.84
N THR A 87 -42.52 -42.41 33.96
CA THR A 87 -43.84 -41.79 34.17
C THR A 87 -44.94 -42.85 34.30
N ASN A 88 -44.90 -43.90 33.47
CA ASN A 88 -45.89 -44.98 33.53
C ASN A 88 -45.84 -45.78 34.84
N ARG A 89 -44.65 -46.01 35.41
CA ARG A 89 -44.51 -46.77 36.69
C ARG A 89 -45.12 -46.03 37.89
N ILE A 90 -45.03 -44.70 37.92
CA ILE A 90 -45.54 -43.90 39.04
C ILE A 90 -47.09 -43.93 39.08
N VAL A 91 -47.73 -43.98 37.91
CA VAL A 91 -49.19 -44.03 37.79
C VAL A 91 -49.75 -45.36 38.30
N GLU A 92 -49.04 -46.47 38.12
CA GLU A 92 -49.47 -47.80 38.59
C GLU A 92 -49.44 -47.94 40.12
N LEU A 93 -48.43 -47.37 40.78
CA LEU A 93 -48.27 -47.49 42.24
C LEU A 93 -49.32 -46.71 43.03
N SER A 94 -49.90 -45.67 42.45
CA SER A 94 -50.83 -44.76 43.15
C SER A 94 -52.26 -45.31 43.31
N ARG A 95 -52.56 -46.50 42.77
CA ARG A 95 -53.93 -47.06 42.74
C ARG A 95 -54.25 -48.09 43.84
N SER A 96 -53.29 -48.49 44.68
CA SER A 96 -53.42 -49.74 45.46
C SER A 96 -53.61 -49.61 46.99
N GLU A 97 -53.59 -48.42 47.60
CA GLU A 97 -53.58 -48.30 49.08
C GLU A 97 -54.72 -47.46 49.66
N SER A 98 -55.90 -48.05 49.92
CA SER A 98 -56.90 -47.44 50.83
C SER A 98 -57.97 -48.42 51.33
N SER A 99 -57.78 -49.02 52.52
CA SER A 99 -58.85 -49.32 53.51
C SER A 99 -58.39 -50.28 54.63
N GLY A 100 -58.57 -49.88 55.88
CA GLY A 100 -58.55 -50.80 57.03
C GLY A 100 -58.51 -50.09 58.40
N MET A 101 -59.62 -50.04 59.13
CA MET A 101 -59.64 -49.78 60.58
C MET A 101 -60.58 -50.75 61.29
N ALA A 102 -60.11 -51.34 62.39
CA ALA A 102 -60.77 -52.36 63.21
C ALA A 102 -61.41 -51.78 64.49
N ASN A 103 -62.47 -52.45 64.97
CA ASN A 103 -63.29 -52.09 66.14
C ASN A 103 -62.85 -52.90 67.39
N ILE A 104 -62.61 -52.23 68.53
CA ILE A 104 -62.16 -52.87 69.79
C ILE A 104 -63.19 -52.58 70.90
N GLN A 105 -63.70 -53.64 71.56
CA GLN A 105 -64.52 -53.57 72.79
C GLN A 105 -63.60 -53.74 74.02
N SER A 106 -63.53 -52.75 74.92
CA SER A 106 -62.63 -52.75 76.10
C SER A 106 -63.38 -52.98 77.42
N THR A 107 -62.77 -53.70 78.36
CA THR A 107 -63.33 -54.00 79.70
C THR A 107 -63.07 -52.88 80.73
N SER A 108 -63.86 -52.80 81.81
CA SER A 108 -63.76 -51.70 82.81
C SER A 108 -62.40 -51.58 83.53
N ALA A 109 -61.67 -52.69 83.73
CA ALA A 109 -60.35 -52.67 84.34
C ALA A 109 -59.28 -52.16 83.37
N GLU A 110 -59.37 -52.58 82.10
CA GLU A 110 -58.56 -52.04 81.01
C GLU A 110 -58.82 -50.54 80.83
N LEU A 111 -60.08 -50.07 80.94
CA LEU A 111 -60.39 -48.65 80.89
C LEU A 111 -59.71 -47.85 82.01
N ASN A 112 -59.64 -48.36 83.24
CA ASN A 112 -58.93 -47.68 84.33
C ASN A 112 -57.41 -47.64 84.11
N GLN A 113 -56.83 -48.71 83.55
CA GLN A 113 -55.41 -48.77 83.20
C GLN A 113 -55.08 -47.88 81.98
N ILE A 114 -55.97 -47.83 80.99
CA ILE A 114 -55.88 -46.90 79.85
C ILE A 114 -55.96 -45.46 80.36
N MET A 115 -56.87 -45.17 81.29
CA MET A 115 -57.01 -43.83 81.87
C MET A 115 -55.78 -43.41 82.67
N SER A 116 -55.14 -44.30 83.43
CA SER A 116 -53.90 -43.96 84.16
C SER A 116 -52.74 -43.64 83.22
N VAL A 117 -52.60 -44.39 82.12
CA VAL A 117 -51.61 -44.12 81.06
C VAL A 117 -51.92 -42.80 80.34
N LEU A 118 -53.19 -42.54 80.00
CA LEU A 118 -53.59 -41.29 79.33
C LEU A 118 -53.38 -40.05 80.22
N ILE A 119 -53.62 -40.16 81.53
CA ILE A 119 -53.34 -39.08 82.50
C ILE A 119 -51.84 -38.81 82.60
N ALA A 120 -51.01 -39.87 82.64
CA ALA A 120 -49.55 -39.72 82.64
C ALA A 120 -49.06 -39.05 81.34
N LEU A 121 -49.58 -39.46 80.18
CA LEU A 121 -49.26 -38.86 78.88
C LEU A 121 -49.75 -37.41 78.77
N TRP A 122 -50.91 -37.09 79.35
CA TRP A 122 -51.45 -35.73 79.36
C TRP A 122 -50.50 -34.73 80.03
N ALA A 123 -49.83 -35.14 81.11
CA ALA A 123 -48.89 -34.31 81.86
C ALA A 123 -47.58 -34.04 81.09
N VAL A 124 -47.16 -34.96 80.23
CA VAL A 124 -45.90 -34.85 79.46
C VAL A 124 -46.09 -34.10 78.14
N LEU A 125 -47.25 -34.23 77.51
CA LEU A 125 -47.49 -33.59 76.22
C LEU A 125 -47.53 -32.05 76.37
N PRO A 126 -46.88 -31.28 75.50
CA PRO A 126 -46.98 -29.82 75.52
C PRO A 126 -48.41 -29.36 75.20
N SER A 127 -48.90 -28.32 75.87
CA SER A 127 -50.20 -27.69 75.53
C SER A 127 -50.14 -26.97 74.18
N ALA A 128 -51.27 -26.90 73.47
CA ALA A 128 -51.38 -26.17 72.19
C ALA A 128 -51.06 -24.67 72.36
N GLU A 129 -51.55 -24.05 73.44
CA GLU A 129 -51.26 -22.64 73.77
C GLU A 129 -49.79 -22.41 74.11
N GLY A 130 -49.16 -23.36 74.80
CA GLY A 130 -47.74 -23.33 75.14
C GLY A 130 -46.82 -23.42 73.92
N ARG A 131 -47.28 -24.03 72.83
CA ARG A 131 -46.55 -24.09 71.54
C ARG A 131 -46.75 -22.82 70.71
N ALA A 132 -47.96 -22.27 70.68
CA ALA A 132 -48.25 -21.02 69.96
C ALA A 132 -47.52 -19.79 70.56
N ALA A 133 -47.40 -19.73 71.89
CA ALA A 133 -46.69 -18.66 72.59
C ALA A 133 -45.19 -18.62 72.25
N LYS A 134 -44.56 -19.79 72.05
CA LYS A 134 -43.15 -19.93 71.67
C LYS A 134 -42.85 -19.36 70.28
N LEU A 135 -43.81 -19.38 69.37
CA LEU A 135 -43.65 -18.85 68.00
C LEU A 135 -43.82 -17.33 67.96
N SER A 136 -44.65 -16.79 68.84
CA SER A 136 -44.89 -15.34 68.93
C SER A 136 -43.68 -14.55 69.44
N SER A 137 -42.84 -15.14 70.32
CA SER A 137 -41.66 -14.44 70.86
C SER A 137 -40.49 -14.36 69.86
N THR A 138 -40.34 -15.34 68.96
CA THR A 138 -39.25 -15.35 67.97
C THR A 138 -39.43 -14.31 66.87
N HIS A 139 -40.66 -13.89 66.57
CA HIS A 139 -40.94 -12.87 65.55
C HIS A 139 -40.63 -11.43 66.01
N GLN A 140 -40.53 -11.15 67.31
CA GLN A 140 -40.19 -9.80 67.80
C GLN A 140 -38.70 -9.45 67.66
N ASN A 141 -37.82 -10.44 67.46
CA ASN A 141 -36.37 -10.24 67.30
C ASN A 141 -35.89 -10.27 65.84
N ARG A 142 -36.79 -10.21 64.84
CA ARG A 142 -36.39 -10.12 63.42
C ARG A 142 -36.24 -8.66 63.00
N ASP A 143 -35.00 -8.29 62.70
CA ASP A 143 -34.60 -6.99 62.15
C ASP A 143 -35.44 -6.63 60.91
N PRO A 144 -36.14 -5.47 60.88
CA PRO A 144 -36.98 -5.07 59.75
C PRO A 144 -36.23 -4.84 58.43
N LEU A 145 -34.89 -4.86 58.45
CA LEU A 145 -34.04 -4.70 57.26
C LEU A 145 -33.41 -5.99 56.73
N ALA A 146 -33.69 -7.16 57.33
CA ALA A 146 -33.15 -8.41 56.82
C ALA A 146 -33.72 -8.73 55.42
N PRO A 147 -32.88 -9.06 54.41
CA PRO A 147 -33.32 -9.23 53.03
C PRO A 147 -34.39 -10.32 52.96
N HIS A 148 -35.57 -9.92 52.48
CA HIS A 148 -36.69 -10.81 52.23
C HIS A 148 -36.24 -11.94 51.29
N VAL A 149 -36.33 -13.17 51.77
CA VAL A 149 -36.19 -14.36 50.91
C VAL A 149 -37.27 -14.25 49.83
N LEU A 150 -36.84 -13.99 48.59
CA LEU A 150 -37.70 -13.92 47.42
C LEU A 150 -38.38 -15.27 47.23
N GLY A 151 -39.68 -15.32 47.52
CA GLY A 151 -40.49 -16.54 47.41
C GLY A 151 -41.62 -16.70 48.44
N SER A 152 -41.75 -15.80 49.43
CA SER A 152 -42.85 -15.87 50.40
C SER A 152 -44.02 -14.96 49.99
N PRO A 153 -45.25 -15.48 49.80
CA PRO A 153 -46.43 -14.68 49.45
C PRO A 153 -46.90 -13.91 50.70
N ARG A 154 -46.17 -12.86 51.07
CA ARG A 154 -46.39 -12.09 52.31
C ARG A 154 -47.09 -10.75 52.08
N THR A 155 -47.61 -10.49 50.88
CA THR A 155 -48.15 -9.18 50.49
C THR A 155 -49.65 -8.98 50.74
N LEU A 156 -50.37 -9.94 51.33
CA LEU A 156 -51.84 -9.87 51.46
C LEU A 156 -52.39 -10.22 52.85
N ARG A 157 -51.66 -9.94 53.95
CA ARG A 157 -52.18 -10.18 55.31
C ARG A 157 -52.35 -8.89 56.11
N PRO A 158 -53.53 -8.62 56.70
CA PRO A 158 -53.74 -7.43 57.53
C PRO A 158 -52.90 -7.49 58.80
N ALA A 159 -52.42 -6.31 59.25
CA ALA A 159 -51.45 -6.14 60.34
C ALA A 159 -51.86 -6.71 61.71
N ASN A 160 -53.14 -7.07 61.90
CA ASN A 160 -53.70 -7.57 63.17
C ASN A 160 -54.12 -9.05 63.16
N ALA A 161 -53.71 -9.85 62.18
CA ALA A 161 -54.03 -11.28 62.18
C ALA A 161 -53.14 -12.06 63.19
N PRO A 162 -53.70 -12.97 64.01
CA PRO A 162 -52.90 -13.75 64.96
C PRO A 162 -51.82 -14.58 64.20
N PRO A 163 -50.60 -14.67 64.74
CA PRO A 163 -49.52 -15.43 64.12
C PRO A 163 -49.95 -16.89 64.01
N LEU A 164 -49.94 -17.43 62.79
CA LEU A 164 -50.18 -18.86 62.57
C LEU A 164 -48.83 -19.56 62.65
N ILE A 165 -48.78 -20.74 63.28
CA ILE A 165 -47.60 -21.62 63.32
C ILE A 165 -47.06 -21.89 61.90
N SER A 166 -47.96 -21.83 60.93
CA SER A 166 -47.73 -21.88 59.49
C SER A 166 -46.74 -20.86 58.94
N ASP A 167 -46.40 -19.79 59.68
CA ASP A 167 -45.51 -18.68 59.25
C ASP A 167 -44.06 -18.76 59.78
N ALA A 168 -43.76 -19.63 60.76
CA ALA A 168 -42.45 -19.64 61.44
C ALA A 168 -41.30 -20.29 60.64
N ASP A 169 -40.09 -19.73 60.72
CA ASP A 169 -38.90 -20.23 60.02
C ASP A 169 -38.44 -21.61 60.55
N VAL A 170 -37.72 -22.38 59.73
CA VAL A 170 -37.17 -23.70 60.09
C VAL A 170 -36.32 -23.66 61.38
N LYS A 171 -35.64 -22.54 61.65
CA LYS A 171 -34.89 -22.33 62.91
C LYS A 171 -35.80 -22.18 64.13
N SER A 172 -36.89 -21.42 64.01
CA SER A 172 -37.90 -21.24 65.06
C SER A 172 -38.67 -22.54 65.32
N LEU A 173 -38.93 -23.29 64.25
CA LEU A 173 -39.53 -24.62 64.31
C LEU A 173 -38.63 -25.62 65.04
N ARG A 174 -37.31 -25.62 64.77
CA ARG A 174 -36.34 -26.47 65.47
C ARG A 174 -36.26 -26.16 66.97
N GLN A 175 -36.30 -24.88 67.34
CA GLN A 175 -36.31 -24.46 68.74
C GLN A 175 -37.58 -24.91 69.50
N LEU A 176 -38.68 -25.16 68.78
CA LEU A 176 -39.93 -25.63 69.38
C LEU A 176 -39.85 -27.08 69.89
N TYR A 177 -38.97 -27.87 69.30
CA TYR A 177 -38.79 -29.31 69.56
C TYR A 177 -37.45 -29.64 70.23
N ASP A 178 -36.67 -28.65 70.67
CA ASP A 178 -35.43 -28.89 71.42
C ASP A 178 -35.76 -29.39 72.84
N PRO A 179 -35.46 -30.66 73.20
CA PRO A 179 -35.79 -31.21 74.51
C PRO A 179 -35.01 -30.55 75.66
N ASN A 180 -33.92 -29.84 75.35
CA ASN A 180 -33.06 -29.16 76.33
C ASN A 180 -33.29 -27.63 76.37
N GLY A 181 -34.30 -27.12 75.66
CA GLY A 181 -34.62 -25.70 75.63
C GLY A 181 -35.14 -25.18 76.99
N PRO A 182 -34.86 -23.93 77.38
CA PRO A 182 -35.14 -23.38 78.71
C PRO A 182 -36.64 -23.16 79.03
N PHE A 183 -37.55 -23.63 78.18
CA PHE A 183 -38.99 -23.39 78.31
C PHE A 183 -39.78 -24.69 78.40
N LEU A 184 -39.91 -25.18 79.63
CA LEU A 184 -40.98 -26.10 80.03
C LEU A 184 -42.32 -25.40 79.80
N SER A 185 -43.20 -26.01 79.01
CA SER A 185 -44.54 -25.46 78.76
C SER A 185 -45.29 -25.34 80.09
N PRO A 186 -46.04 -24.25 80.36
CA PRO A 186 -46.88 -24.18 81.56
C PRO A 186 -47.85 -25.37 81.61
N PRO A 187 -48.16 -25.90 82.80
CA PRO A 187 -49.16 -26.97 82.94
C PRO A 187 -50.49 -26.49 82.34
N PRO A 188 -51.20 -27.33 81.57
CA PRO A 188 -52.41 -26.92 80.88
C PRO A 188 -53.45 -26.44 81.90
N PRO A 189 -54.14 -25.30 81.65
CA PRO A 189 -55.26 -24.88 82.49
C PRO A 189 -56.45 -25.83 82.24
N GLY A 190 -56.65 -26.82 83.10
CA GLY A 190 -57.86 -27.66 83.05
C GLY A 190 -57.72 -29.05 83.67
N LYS A 191 -58.84 -29.60 84.15
CA LYS A 191 -58.95 -31.00 84.61
C LYS A 191 -58.87 -31.95 83.39
N PHE A 192 -58.23 -33.11 83.56
CA PHE A 192 -58.10 -34.11 82.50
C PHE A 192 -59.49 -34.57 82.00
N SER A 193 -59.64 -34.61 80.67
CA SER A 193 -60.78 -35.20 79.97
C SER A 193 -60.28 -35.90 78.70
N ILE A 194 -60.90 -37.01 78.32
CA ILE A 194 -60.56 -37.77 77.11
C ILE A 194 -60.70 -36.90 75.86
N ASP A 195 -61.73 -36.04 75.80
CA ASP A 195 -61.94 -35.14 74.67
C ASP A 195 -60.85 -34.06 74.56
N ALA A 196 -60.39 -33.55 75.71
CA ALA A 196 -59.29 -32.59 75.77
C ALA A 196 -57.96 -33.26 75.36
N PHE A 197 -57.72 -34.49 75.81
CA PHE A 197 -56.56 -35.30 75.38
C PHE A 197 -56.58 -35.55 73.87
N ASN A 198 -57.72 -35.99 73.33
CA ASN A 198 -57.89 -36.22 71.89
C ASN A 198 -57.67 -34.94 71.08
N ALA A 199 -58.22 -33.80 71.53
CA ALA A 199 -57.98 -32.50 70.91
C ALA A 199 -56.49 -32.11 70.92
N LYS A 200 -55.76 -32.40 72.02
CA LYS A 200 -54.32 -32.13 72.14
C LYS A 200 -53.47 -33.01 71.22
N VAL A 201 -53.81 -34.30 71.09
CA VAL A 201 -53.14 -35.22 70.14
C VAL A 201 -53.42 -34.82 68.70
N ARG A 202 -54.68 -34.51 68.35
CA ARG A 202 -55.04 -34.01 67.01
C ARG A 202 -54.33 -32.71 66.66
N ALA A 203 -54.21 -31.79 67.62
CA ALA A 203 -53.45 -30.56 67.43
C ALA A 203 -51.95 -30.83 67.21
N LEU A 204 -51.35 -31.79 67.93
CA LEU A 204 -49.95 -32.17 67.73
C LEU A 204 -49.72 -32.79 66.35
N VAL A 205 -50.59 -33.71 65.92
CA VAL A 205 -50.49 -34.33 64.59
C VAL A 205 -50.69 -33.30 63.47
N ALA A 206 -51.61 -32.34 63.66
CA ALA A 206 -51.82 -31.24 62.73
C ALA A 206 -50.60 -30.32 62.66
N ASP A 207 -49.97 -30.02 63.79
CA ASP A 207 -48.73 -29.24 63.86
C ASP A 207 -47.60 -29.99 63.12
N ASP A 208 -47.35 -31.27 63.44
CA ASP A 208 -46.29 -32.06 62.82
C ASP A 208 -46.47 -32.18 61.30
N ARG A 209 -47.72 -32.36 60.83
CA ARG A 209 -48.04 -32.35 59.40
C ARG A 209 -47.69 -31.01 58.76
N ALA A 210 -48.05 -29.90 59.39
CA ALA A 210 -47.72 -28.56 58.88
C ALA A 210 -46.20 -28.32 58.82
N ILE A 211 -45.44 -28.89 59.75
CA ILE A 211 -43.97 -28.82 59.77
C ILE A 211 -43.37 -29.62 58.62
N ILE A 212 -43.80 -30.86 58.44
CA ILE A 212 -43.33 -31.73 57.34
C ILE A 212 -43.62 -31.05 56.00
N GLU A 213 -44.84 -30.54 55.78
CA GLU A 213 -45.20 -29.83 54.56
C GLU A 213 -44.31 -28.58 54.33
N ARG A 214 -43.94 -27.85 55.38
CA ARG A 214 -43.02 -26.71 55.27
C ARG A 214 -41.57 -27.14 55.03
N LEU A 215 -41.10 -28.23 55.61
CA LEU A 215 -39.76 -28.77 55.34
C LEU A 215 -39.65 -29.20 53.87
N ILE A 216 -40.68 -29.83 53.32
CA ILE A 216 -40.75 -30.18 51.90
C ILE A 216 -40.77 -28.92 51.04
N LYS A 217 -41.59 -27.91 51.38
CA LYS A 217 -41.59 -26.61 50.68
C LYS A 217 -40.24 -25.89 50.78
N PHE A 218 -39.58 -25.95 51.92
CA PHE A 218 -38.26 -25.36 52.12
C PHE A 218 -37.19 -26.07 51.28
N ALA A 219 -37.18 -27.40 51.26
CA ALA A 219 -36.26 -28.18 50.44
C ALA A 219 -36.46 -27.91 48.94
N THR A 220 -37.72 -27.91 48.48
CA THR A 220 -38.05 -27.64 47.07
C THR A 220 -37.72 -26.21 46.65
N THR A 221 -38.03 -25.22 47.49
CA THR A 221 -37.64 -23.82 47.23
C THR A 221 -36.13 -23.63 47.26
N HIS A 222 -35.42 -24.31 48.16
CA HIS A 222 -33.95 -24.29 48.20
C HIS A 222 -33.33 -24.89 46.93
N GLU A 223 -33.81 -26.04 46.47
CA GLU A 223 -33.34 -26.62 45.19
C GLU A 223 -33.67 -25.72 43.99
N LEU A 224 -34.84 -25.08 43.98
CA LEU A 224 -35.18 -24.10 42.95
C LEU A 224 -34.24 -22.88 42.98
N LEU A 225 -33.93 -22.35 44.17
CA LEU A 225 -32.98 -21.24 44.32
C LEU A 225 -31.56 -21.64 43.92
N LYS A 226 -31.13 -22.84 44.28
CA LYS A 226 -29.83 -23.40 43.90
C LYS A 226 -29.71 -23.52 42.37
N THR A 227 -30.69 -24.16 41.72
CA THR A 227 -30.70 -24.30 40.25
C THR A 227 -30.85 -22.95 39.54
N ASN A 228 -31.56 -21.98 40.12
CA ASN A 228 -31.62 -20.62 39.59
C ASN A 228 -30.26 -19.91 39.69
N ALA A 229 -29.57 -20.03 40.84
CA ALA A 229 -28.23 -19.47 41.04
C ALA A 229 -27.21 -20.08 40.08
N GLU A 230 -27.24 -21.41 39.86
CA GLU A 230 -26.39 -22.09 38.88
C GLU A 230 -26.67 -21.60 37.45
N LYS A 231 -27.95 -21.43 37.07
CA LYS A 231 -28.33 -20.84 35.77
C LYS A 231 -27.86 -19.39 35.63
N ALA A 232 -28.03 -18.57 36.66
CA ALA A 232 -27.57 -17.19 36.65
C ALA A 232 -26.04 -17.10 36.55
N GLN A 233 -25.31 -17.98 37.25
CA GLN A 233 -23.87 -18.10 37.15
C GLN A 233 -23.44 -18.49 35.73
N LYS A 234 -24.10 -19.49 35.13
CA LYS A 234 -23.83 -19.90 33.74
C LYS A 234 -24.08 -18.77 32.75
N LEU A 235 -25.20 -18.06 32.87
CA LEU A 235 -25.51 -16.89 32.03
C LEU A 235 -24.48 -15.77 32.18
N ALA A 236 -23.99 -15.50 33.40
CA ALA A 236 -22.93 -14.52 33.63
C ALA A 236 -21.60 -14.95 32.98
N GLN A 237 -21.26 -16.24 33.04
CA GLN A 237 -20.08 -16.79 32.36
C GLN A 237 -20.20 -16.68 30.84
N GLU A 238 -21.34 -17.09 30.27
CA GLU A 238 -21.61 -16.97 28.83
C GLU A 238 -21.61 -15.50 28.37
N SER A 239 -22.17 -14.59 29.16
CA SER A 239 -22.11 -13.15 28.90
C SER A 239 -20.68 -12.62 28.93
N THR A 240 -19.83 -13.10 29.84
CA THR A 240 -18.42 -12.70 29.92
C THR A 240 -17.63 -13.19 28.71
N ILE A 241 -17.85 -14.43 28.29
CA ILE A 241 -17.26 -15.00 27.07
C ILE A 241 -17.70 -14.20 25.85
N SER A 242 -19.00 -13.93 25.72
CA SER A 242 -19.57 -13.14 24.61
C SER A 242 -18.98 -11.73 24.56
N LEU A 243 -18.87 -11.05 25.71
CA LEU A 243 -18.25 -9.73 25.80
C LEU A 243 -16.78 -9.77 25.36
N LYS A 244 -16.02 -10.79 25.76
CA LYS A 244 -14.64 -10.96 25.30
C LYS A 244 -14.58 -11.15 23.77
N THR A 245 -15.46 -11.99 23.21
CA THR A 245 -15.53 -12.17 21.75
C THR A 245 -15.88 -10.86 21.04
N TYR A 246 -16.82 -10.07 21.55
CA TYR A 246 -17.12 -8.76 20.97
C TYR A 246 -15.95 -7.79 21.12
N GLN A 247 -15.23 -7.81 22.24
CA GLN A 247 -14.02 -7.00 22.43
C GLN A 247 -12.92 -7.38 21.43
N ASP A 248 -12.66 -8.67 21.23
CA ASP A 248 -11.69 -9.18 20.27
C ASP A 248 -12.09 -8.81 18.82
N GLN A 249 -13.39 -8.86 18.50
CA GLN A 249 -13.93 -8.42 17.21
C GLN A 249 -13.74 -6.91 17.00
N VAL A 250 -14.03 -6.09 18.01
CA VAL A 250 -13.80 -4.64 17.97
C VAL A 250 -12.31 -4.35 17.78
N GLN A 251 -11.43 -5.03 18.53
CA GLN A 251 -9.99 -4.87 18.38
C GLN A 251 -9.52 -5.24 16.96
N THR A 252 -10.02 -6.36 16.40
CA THR A 252 -9.70 -6.76 15.02
C THR A 252 -10.17 -5.72 14.00
N LEU A 253 -11.36 -5.14 14.21
CA LEU A 253 -11.89 -4.08 13.36
C LEU A 253 -11.08 -2.78 13.49
N GLU A 254 -10.63 -2.43 14.69
CA GLU A 254 -9.75 -1.29 14.95
C GLU A 254 -8.38 -1.48 14.30
N GLU A 255 -7.76 -2.67 14.42
CA GLU A 255 -6.50 -3.00 13.74
C GLU A 255 -6.64 -2.94 12.22
N ARG A 256 -7.73 -3.48 11.67
CA ARG A 256 -8.03 -3.38 10.23
C ARG A 256 -8.28 -1.93 9.80
N ASN A 257 -8.99 -1.14 10.60
CA ASN A 257 -9.23 0.28 10.32
C ASN A 257 -7.92 1.06 10.35
N ASN A 258 -7.08 0.86 11.37
CA ASN A 258 -5.75 1.45 11.47
C ASN A 258 -4.87 1.07 10.27
N THR A 259 -4.92 -0.20 9.84
CA THR A 259 -4.19 -0.65 8.64
C THR A 259 -4.70 0.03 7.37
N MET A 260 -6.03 0.16 7.21
CA MET A 260 -6.64 0.87 6.08
C MET A 260 -6.32 2.36 6.10
N ALA A 261 -6.38 3.01 7.26
CA ALA A 261 -6.04 4.41 7.46
C ALA A 261 -4.55 4.66 7.19
N ALA A 262 -3.65 3.75 7.61
CA ALA A 262 -2.23 3.81 7.28
C ALA A 262 -1.99 3.65 5.78
N ARG A 263 -2.68 2.71 5.11
CA ARG A 263 -2.64 2.56 3.64
C ARG A 263 -3.18 3.79 2.93
N GLN A 264 -4.29 4.36 3.38
CA GLN A 264 -4.86 5.57 2.82
C GLN A 264 -3.93 6.77 3.03
N THR A 265 -3.30 6.88 4.18
CA THR A 265 -2.29 7.92 4.46
C THR A 265 -1.08 7.74 3.56
N GLY A 266 -0.57 6.50 3.39
CA GLY A 266 0.50 6.19 2.46
C GLY A 266 0.14 6.49 1.00
N LEU A 267 -1.08 6.18 0.57
CA LEU A 267 -1.56 6.50 -0.76
C LEU A 267 -1.76 8.02 -0.94
N THR A 268 -2.24 8.70 0.09
CA THR A 268 -2.38 10.17 0.11
C THR A 268 -1.03 10.85 0.10
N SER A 269 -0.02 10.31 0.80
CA SER A 269 1.34 10.82 0.74
C SER A 269 1.99 10.55 -0.62
N VAL A 270 1.75 9.38 -1.23
CA VAL A 270 2.21 9.09 -2.60
C VAL A 270 1.51 9.98 -3.64
N THR A 271 0.25 10.35 -3.43
CA THR A 271 -0.46 11.28 -4.33
C THR A 271 -0.13 12.74 -4.08
N ASN A 272 0.18 13.13 -2.84
CA ASN A 272 0.71 14.47 -2.52
C ASN A 272 2.18 14.63 -2.96
N ASP A 273 2.99 13.58 -2.86
CA ASP A 273 4.30 13.48 -3.54
C ASP A 273 4.11 13.39 -5.07
N GLY A 274 2.97 12.88 -5.52
CA GLY A 274 2.48 13.05 -6.87
C GLY A 274 2.30 14.52 -7.23
N SER A 275 1.65 15.35 -6.40
CA SER A 275 1.49 16.78 -6.67
C SER A 275 2.82 17.54 -6.71
N LEU A 276 3.75 17.25 -5.80
CA LEU A 276 5.09 17.83 -5.81
C LEU A 276 5.93 17.30 -6.99
N GLY A 277 5.79 16.02 -7.34
CA GLY A 277 6.44 15.39 -8.47
C GLY A 277 5.88 15.85 -9.83
N TRP A 278 4.58 16.11 -9.93
CA TRP A 278 3.94 16.71 -11.09
C TRP A 278 4.38 18.16 -11.24
N ALA A 279 4.44 18.95 -10.16
CA ALA A 279 4.97 20.31 -10.20
C ALA A 279 6.43 20.34 -10.66
N ARG A 280 7.28 19.46 -10.11
CA ARG A 280 8.69 19.31 -10.54
C ARG A 280 8.81 18.89 -12.00
N ARG A 281 7.98 17.94 -12.45
CA ARG A 281 7.98 17.49 -13.85
C ARG A 281 7.51 18.60 -14.80
N ILE A 282 6.54 19.41 -14.38
CA ILE A 282 6.08 20.57 -15.16
C ILE A 282 7.22 21.59 -15.26
N GLU A 283 7.93 21.89 -14.17
CA GLU A 283 9.08 22.79 -14.17
C GLU A 283 10.23 22.26 -15.06
N GLU A 284 10.50 20.95 -15.02
CA GLU A 284 11.48 20.30 -15.91
C GLU A 284 11.06 20.40 -17.38
N LEU A 285 9.78 20.20 -17.69
CA LEU A 285 9.25 20.34 -19.05
C LEU A 285 9.33 21.80 -19.54
N GLU A 286 9.00 22.77 -18.68
CA GLU A 286 9.11 24.19 -18.99
C GLU A 286 10.57 24.61 -19.25
N GLN A 287 11.53 24.10 -18.45
CA GLN A 287 12.95 24.34 -18.69
C GLN A 287 13.44 23.74 -20.01
N ILE A 288 13.03 22.50 -20.31
CA ILE A 288 13.38 21.84 -21.58
C ILE A 288 12.79 22.61 -22.76
N GLN A 289 11.54 23.08 -22.63
CA GLN A 289 10.86 23.83 -23.67
C GLN A 289 11.49 25.20 -23.90
N ALA A 290 11.85 25.93 -22.84
CA ALA A 290 12.58 27.18 -22.93
C ALA A 290 13.96 26.98 -23.60
N GLY A 291 14.70 25.93 -23.21
CA GLY A 291 15.97 25.58 -23.85
C GLY A 291 15.81 25.18 -25.32
N TYR A 292 14.71 24.52 -25.68
CA TYR A 292 14.41 24.16 -27.08
C TYR A 292 14.08 25.40 -27.92
N GLU A 293 13.32 26.35 -27.38
CA GLU A 293 13.02 27.62 -28.04
C GLU A 293 14.29 28.45 -28.27
N GLU A 294 15.17 28.54 -27.25
CA GLU A 294 16.49 29.18 -27.38
C GLU A 294 17.34 28.48 -28.46
N LEU A 295 17.36 27.15 -28.49
CA LEU A 295 18.11 26.40 -29.49
C LEU A 295 17.57 26.60 -30.92
N LEU A 296 16.26 26.77 -31.07
CA LEU A 296 15.64 27.12 -32.35
C LEU A 296 16.01 28.53 -32.80
N GLU A 297 16.06 29.48 -31.88
CA GLU A 297 16.50 30.85 -32.18
C GLU A 297 17.98 30.88 -32.59
N ILE A 298 18.85 30.20 -31.83
CA ILE A 298 20.27 30.05 -32.17
C ILE A 298 20.43 29.38 -33.54
N LYS A 299 19.66 28.32 -33.81
CA LYS A 299 19.68 27.64 -35.11
C LYS A 299 19.28 28.60 -36.24
N ALA A 300 18.19 29.35 -36.08
CA ALA A 300 17.74 30.31 -37.08
C ALA A 300 18.80 31.40 -37.34
N GLN A 301 19.44 31.88 -36.29
CA GLN A 301 20.52 32.86 -36.40
C GLN A 301 21.75 32.28 -37.13
N LEU A 302 22.13 31.04 -36.83
CA LEU A 302 23.20 30.34 -37.55
C LEU A 302 22.87 30.11 -39.02
N GLU A 303 21.62 29.77 -39.35
CA GLU A 303 21.17 29.64 -40.75
C GLU A 303 21.26 30.98 -41.50
N ILE A 304 20.90 32.09 -40.85
CA ILE A 304 21.05 33.45 -41.42
C ILE A 304 22.53 33.80 -41.64
N ASP A 305 23.39 33.53 -40.65
CA ASP A 305 24.81 33.84 -40.77
C ASP A 305 25.52 32.95 -41.79
N ALA A 306 25.13 31.68 -41.89
CA ALA A 306 25.60 30.77 -42.94
C ALA A 306 25.17 31.24 -44.34
N ALA A 307 23.92 31.69 -44.50
CA ALA A 307 23.45 32.27 -45.75
C ALA A 307 24.23 33.54 -46.12
N ARG A 308 24.49 34.43 -45.15
CA ARG A 308 25.30 35.64 -45.35
C ARG A 308 26.74 35.29 -45.74
N GLN A 309 27.35 34.29 -45.09
CA GLN A 309 28.70 33.83 -45.45
C GLN A 309 28.74 33.24 -46.85
N ALA A 310 27.74 32.45 -47.24
CA ALA A 310 27.64 31.91 -48.60
C ALA A 310 27.57 33.02 -49.65
N GLU A 311 26.80 34.09 -49.40
CA GLU A 311 26.73 35.27 -50.26
C GLU A 311 28.08 35.99 -50.37
N VAL A 312 28.79 36.18 -49.25
CA VAL A 312 30.13 36.77 -49.25
C VAL A 312 31.12 35.92 -50.05
N CYS A 313 31.10 34.60 -49.89
CA CYS A 313 31.94 33.69 -50.67
C CYS A 313 31.61 33.73 -52.17
N ALA A 314 30.34 33.82 -52.54
CA ALA A 314 29.92 33.97 -53.93
C ALA A 314 30.43 35.30 -54.52
N ASN A 315 30.23 36.42 -53.81
CA ASN A 315 30.70 37.75 -54.21
C ASN A 315 32.23 37.81 -54.34
N LEU A 316 32.97 37.20 -53.41
CA LEU A 316 34.43 37.12 -53.49
C LEU A 316 34.90 36.27 -54.67
N THR A 317 34.17 35.19 -54.97
CA THR A 317 34.45 34.33 -56.13
C THR A 317 34.17 35.08 -57.44
N GLU A 318 33.08 35.82 -57.53
CA GLU A 318 32.77 36.67 -58.69
C GLU A 318 33.80 37.79 -58.87
N ALA A 319 34.19 38.47 -57.79
CA ALA A 319 35.24 39.48 -57.82
C ALA A 319 36.60 38.89 -58.25
N ASN A 320 36.95 37.71 -57.74
CA ASN A 320 38.18 37.01 -58.13
C ASN A 320 38.15 36.58 -59.60
N ASN A 321 37.02 36.04 -60.08
CA ASN A 321 36.84 35.70 -61.49
C ASN A 321 36.95 36.94 -62.39
N THR A 322 36.38 38.07 -61.97
CA THR A 322 36.44 39.35 -62.70
C THR A 322 37.86 39.92 -62.74
N LEU A 323 38.57 39.89 -61.60
CA LEU A 323 39.98 40.31 -61.51
C LEU A 323 40.88 39.39 -62.33
N SER A 324 40.67 38.08 -62.27
CA SER A 324 41.39 37.09 -63.06
C SER A 324 41.17 37.29 -64.56
N ALA A 325 39.92 37.55 -64.99
CA ALA A 325 39.61 37.90 -66.37
C ALA A 325 40.27 39.22 -66.81
N SER A 326 40.25 40.24 -65.96
CA SER A 326 40.89 41.54 -66.24
C SER A 326 42.41 41.42 -66.33
N ALA A 327 43.02 40.64 -65.43
CA ALA A 327 44.45 40.34 -65.44
C ALA A 327 44.85 39.57 -66.71
N LEU A 328 44.04 38.60 -67.15
CA LEU A 328 44.24 37.90 -68.42
C LEU A 328 44.10 38.84 -69.62
N SER A 329 43.12 39.74 -69.62
CA SER A 329 42.96 40.74 -70.70
C SER A 329 44.17 41.67 -70.77
N LEU A 330 44.61 42.22 -69.63
CA LEU A 330 45.80 43.06 -69.53
C LEU A 330 47.08 42.33 -69.96
N ALA A 331 47.24 41.07 -69.56
CA ALA A 331 48.36 40.25 -70.00
C ALA A 331 48.33 40.01 -71.52
N ASN A 332 47.14 39.75 -72.09
CA ASN A 332 46.97 39.56 -73.52
C ASN A 332 47.21 40.86 -74.31
N GLU A 333 46.69 41.99 -73.85
CA GLU A 333 46.93 43.34 -74.40
C GLU A 333 48.42 43.73 -74.33
N SER A 334 49.07 43.48 -73.20
CA SER A 334 50.51 43.69 -73.06
C SER A 334 51.31 42.82 -74.02
N SER A 335 50.96 41.53 -74.15
CA SER A 335 51.62 40.62 -75.09
C SER A 335 51.45 41.06 -76.55
N THR A 336 50.24 41.45 -76.94
CA THR A 336 49.94 41.93 -78.30
C THR A 336 50.60 43.28 -78.58
N SER A 337 50.63 44.19 -77.60
CA SER A 337 51.37 45.45 -77.68
C SER A 337 52.87 45.24 -77.87
N VAL A 338 53.49 44.32 -77.10
CA VAL A 338 54.92 43.97 -77.25
C VAL A 338 55.20 43.34 -78.61
N VAL A 339 54.33 42.44 -79.10
CA VAL A 339 54.47 41.85 -80.43
C VAL A 339 54.35 42.92 -81.52
N ALA A 340 53.36 43.82 -81.41
CA ALA A 340 53.18 44.92 -82.36
C ALA A 340 54.39 45.89 -82.34
N ALA A 341 54.92 46.22 -81.16
CA ALA A 341 56.10 47.05 -81.00
C ALA A 341 57.35 46.38 -81.60
N ARG A 342 57.54 45.06 -81.37
CA ARG A 342 58.62 44.28 -81.99
C ARG A 342 58.50 44.26 -83.51
N ALA A 343 57.32 43.99 -84.05
CA ALA A 343 57.07 44.00 -85.48
C ALA A 343 57.40 45.36 -86.11
N LYS A 344 57.00 46.46 -85.46
CA LYS A 344 57.33 47.82 -85.91
C LYS A 344 58.84 48.07 -85.89
N LEU A 345 59.52 47.74 -84.79
CA LEU A 345 60.99 47.88 -84.69
C LEU A 345 61.73 47.03 -85.74
N GLU A 346 61.24 45.84 -86.06
CA GLU A 346 61.82 44.98 -87.09
C GLU A 346 61.60 45.55 -88.51
N THR A 347 60.44 46.15 -88.79
CA THR A 347 60.22 46.91 -90.04
C THR A 347 61.11 48.14 -90.16
N GLU A 348 61.32 48.88 -89.06
CA GLU A 348 62.24 50.02 -89.05
C GLU A 348 63.70 49.57 -89.21
N ALA A 349 64.11 48.48 -88.55
CA ALA A 349 65.45 47.91 -88.66
C ALA A 349 65.75 47.43 -90.08
N THR A 350 64.81 46.75 -90.74
CA THR A 350 64.96 46.31 -92.13
C THR A 350 65.01 47.48 -93.11
N ALA A 351 64.18 48.52 -92.90
CA ALA A 351 64.21 49.74 -93.69
C ALA A 351 65.54 50.50 -93.54
N LEU A 352 66.05 50.64 -92.30
CA LEU A 352 67.34 51.25 -92.02
C LEU A 352 68.49 50.45 -92.62
N LYS A 353 68.45 49.12 -92.54
CA LYS A 353 69.44 48.25 -93.15
C LYS A 353 69.47 48.40 -94.67
N LYS A 354 68.30 48.38 -95.32
CA LYS A 354 68.20 48.63 -96.77
C LYS A 354 68.77 49.99 -97.15
N LYS A 355 68.47 51.04 -96.37
CA LYS A 355 69.02 52.38 -96.59
C LYS A 355 70.54 52.41 -96.40
N SER A 356 71.07 51.65 -95.45
CA SER A 356 72.52 51.48 -95.26
C SER A 356 73.15 50.82 -96.48
N ASP A 357 72.56 49.72 -96.97
CA ASP A 357 73.05 48.98 -98.15
C ASP A 357 73.01 49.87 -99.42
N GLU A 358 71.95 50.66 -99.58
CA GLU A 358 71.83 51.64 -100.68
C GLU A 358 72.91 52.73 -100.61
N LEU A 359 73.19 53.26 -99.40
CA LEU A 359 74.25 54.25 -99.21
C LEU A 359 75.65 53.64 -99.40
N GLU A 360 75.88 52.40 -98.99
CA GLU A 360 77.14 51.68 -99.21
C GLU A 360 77.37 51.42 -100.71
N ALA A 361 76.34 50.98 -101.43
CA ALA A 361 76.40 50.82 -102.89
C ALA A 361 76.66 52.15 -103.62
N GLU A 362 76.06 53.25 -103.17
CA GLU A 362 76.34 54.58 -103.73
C GLU A 362 77.76 55.06 -103.40
N LEU A 363 78.26 54.79 -102.19
CA LEU A 363 79.64 55.08 -101.80
C LEU A 363 80.63 54.33 -102.70
N ASP A 364 80.39 53.04 -102.96
CA ASP A 364 81.22 52.23 -103.85
C ASP A 364 81.12 52.71 -105.30
N ARG A 365 79.94 53.14 -105.75
CA ARG A 365 79.75 53.77 -107.06
C ARG A 365 80.56 55.06 -107.17
N VAL A 366 80.50 55.93 -106.16
CA VAL A 366 81.26 57.18 -106.11
C VAL A 366 82.75 56.91 -106.05
N ARG A 367 83.22 55.97 -105.23
CA ARG A 367 84.62 55.54 -105.20
C ARG A 367 85.08 54.98 -106.54
N GLY A 368 84.25 54.17 -107.19
CA GLY A 368 84.51 53.64 -108.53
C GLY A 368 84.58 54.75 -109.58
N ALA A 369 83.67 55.73 -109.52
CA ALA A 369 83.68 56.90 -110.40
C ALA A 369 84.90 57.79 -110.13
N GLU A 370 85.27 58.03 -108.87
CA GLU A 370 86.46 58.77 -108.46
C GLU A 370 87.73 58.07 -108.95
N GLN A 371 87.83 56.74 -108.77
CA GLN A 371 88.95 55.95 -109.25
C GLN A 371 89.03 55.97 -110.79
N SER A 372 87.90 55.84 -111.47
CA SER A 372 87.83 55.92 -112.94
C SER A 372 88.19 57.31 -113.45
N GLN A 373 87.74 58.37 -112.78
CA GLN A 373 88.13 59.76 -113.09
C GLN A 373 89.62 59.98 -112.83
N ARG A 374 90.17 59.42 -111.75
CA ARG A 374 91.61 59.45 -111.46
C ARG A 374 92.41 58.71 -112.53
N ILE A 375 91.94 57.56 -113.02
CA ILE A 375 92.54 56.85 -114.15
C ILE A 375 92.48 57.70 -115.43
N ALA A 376 91.33 58.27 -115.76
CA ALA A 376 91.17 59.14 -116.94
C ALA A 376 92.09 60.37 -116.88
N LEU A 377 92.20 61.02 -115.72
CA LEU A 377 93.15 62.14 -115.52
C LEU A 377 94.61 61.68 -115.61
N LEU A 378 94.95 60.47 -115.15
CA LEU A 378 96.28 59.90 -115.33
C LEU A 378 96.57 59.59 -116.81
N ASP A 379 95.61 59.05 -117.55
CA ASP A 379 95.73 58.80 -118.99
C ASP A 379 95.82 60.10 -119.78
N GLU A 380 95.05 61.12 -119.44
CA GLU A 380 95.14 62.46 -120.03
C GLU A 380 96.49 63.11 -119.72
N LEU A 381 96.98 63.00 -118.47
CA LEU A 381 98.33 63.43 -118.09
C LEU A 381 99.40 62.69 -118.89
N ASN A 382 99.26 61.37 -119.09
CA ASN A 382 100.22 60.55 -119.82
C ASN A 382 100.19 60.85 -121.33
N THR A 383 99.00 61.11 -121.88
CA THR A 383 98.80 61.58 -123.26
C THR A 383 99.44 62.95 -123.43
N MET A 384 99.17 63.89 -122.52
CA MET A 384 99.80 65.21 -122.46
C MET A 384 101.32 65.11 -122.31
N GLN A 385 101.86 64.19 -121.51
CA GLN A 385 103.29 63.93 -121.40
C GLN A 385 103.87 63.37 -122.71
N THR A 386 103.14 62.49 -123.39
CA THR A 386 103.52 61.93 -124.69
C THR A 386 103.53 63.02 -125.77
N GLU A 387 102.49 63.86 -125.82
CA GLU A 387 102.42 65.03 -126.68
C GLU A 387 103.51 66.05 -126.37
N ASN A 388 103.79 66.34 -125.08
CA ASN A 388 104.86 67.24 -124.69
C ASN A 388 106.23 66.67 -125.11
N THR A 389 106.42 65.35 -125.01
CA THR A 389 107.64 64.67 -125.49
C THR A 389 107.74 64.74 -127.02
N ASN A 390 106.64 64.53 -127.74
CA ASN A 390 106.58 64.67 -129.20
C ASN A 390 106.84 66.11 -129.65
N LEU A 391 106.27 67.11 -128.99
CA LEU A 391 106.53 68.53 -129.24
C LEU A 391 107.97 68.90 -128.91
N ARG A 392 108.55 68.39 -127.82
CA ARG A 392 110.00 68.55 -127.52
C ARG A 392 110.87 67.90 -128.60
N ASN A 393 110.51 66.72 -129.10
CA ASN A 393 111.21 66.06 -130.19
C ASN A 393 111.08 66.85 -131.50
N GLN A 394 109.89 67.41 -131.80
CA GLN A 394 109.68 68.31 -132.94
C GLN A 394 110.47 69.62 -132.79
N ILE A 395 110.52 70.23 -131.60
CA ILE A 395 111.34 71.41 -131.32
C ILE A 395 112.83 71.08 -131.49
N ARG A 396 113.29 69.91 -131.01
CA ARG A 396 114.67 69.46 -131.24
C ARG A 396 114.96 69.20 -132.73
N ALA A 397 113.98 68.75 -133.50
CA ALA A 397 114.08 68.61 -134.95
C ALA A 397 114.02 69.95 -135.71
N LEU A 398 113.41 70.98 -135.12
CA LEU A 398 113.25 72.32 -135.67
C LEU A 398 114.28 73.34 -135.15
N GLN A 399 115.17 72.95 -134.22
CA GLN A 399 116.35 73.73 -133.87
C GLN A 399 117.45 73.46 -134.89
N PRO A 400 117.82 74.45 -135.73
CA PRO A 400 118.98 74.36 -136.62
C PRO A 400 120.26 74.35 -135.78
N LYS A 401 121.20 73.51 -136.20
CA LYS A 401 122.53 73.26 -135.62
C LYS A 401 123.27 74.50 -135.14
#